data_AF-A0A935GWQ1-F1
#
_entry.id   AF-A0A935GWQ1-F1
#
_cell.length_a   1.000
_cell.length_b   1.000
_cell.length_c   1.000
_cell.angle_alpha   90.00
_cell.angle_beta   90.00
_cell.angle_gamma   90.00
#
_symmetry.space_group_name_H-M   'P 1'
#
loop_
_entity.id
_entity.type
_entity.pdbx_description
1 polymer ?
#
loop_
_entity_poly.entity_id
_entity_poly.type
_entity_poly.pdbx_seq_one_letter_code
_entity_poly.pdbx_strand_id
1 'polypeptide(L)'
;MPATIPTARLEARISTDLHAMLRRAAELQGRTMTDFVVAAVQDAAQRAIEQAEVIRLSLADQECFAQALLSPPQASPALERAFSRRSKLLRPE
;
A
#
# COMPACT_ATOMS: atom_id res chain seq x y z
N MET A 1 -10.27 -19.22 26.86
CA MET A 1 -8.78 -19.19 26.84
C MET A 1 -8.38 -18.12 25.84
N PRO A 2 -7.44 -17.20 26.15
CA PRO A 2 -7.04 -16.19 25.17
C PRO A 2 -6.27 -16.87 24.04
N ALA A 3 -6.61 -16.54 22.79
CA ALA A 3 -5.91 -17.07 21.61
C ALA A 3 -4.52 -16.43 21.53
N THR A 4 -3.47 -17.26 21.46
CA THR A 4 -2.09 -16.80 21.28
C THR A 4 -1.92 -16.26 19.86
N ILE A 5 -1.50 -15.00 19.72
CA ILE A 5 -1.20 -14.42 18.41
C ILE A 5 0.10 -15.05 17.89
N PRO A 6 0.12 -15.64 16.67
CA PRO A 6 1.33 -16.21 16.11
C PRO A 6 2.38 -15.12 15.84
N THR A 7 3.62 -15.36 16.26
CA THR A 7 4.74 -14.42 16.10
C THR A 7 5.72 -14.90 15.04
N ALA A 8 6.29 -13.98 14.25
CA ALA A 8 7.37 -14.25 13.30
C ALA A 8 8.63 -13.45 13.68
N ARG A 9 9.82 -13.97 13.33
CA ARG A 9 11.11 -13.33 13.62
C ARG A 9 11.68 -12.69 12.34
N LEU A 10 12.07 -11.44 12.44
CA LEU A 10 12.81 -10.72 11.40
C LEU A 10 14.31 -10.86 11.66
N GLU A 11 15.02 -11.53 10.75
CA GLU A 11 16.47 -11.68 10.82
C GLU A 11 17.14 -10.91 9.67
N ALA A 12 18.00 -9.95 10.03
CA ALA A 12 18.75 -9.15 9.06
C ALA A 12 20.15 -8.86 9.60
N ARG A 13 21.15 -8.95 8.73
CA ARG A 13 22.50 -8.46 9.03
C ARG A 13 22.58 -6.99 8.65
N ILE A 14 23.07 -6.17 9.56
CA ILE A 14 23.26 -4.73 9.36
C ILE A 14 24.72 -4.35 9.57
N SER A 15 25.15 -3.24 8.97
CA SER A 15 26.48 -2.70 9.23
C SER A 15 26.60 -2.21 10.68
N THR A 16 27.83 -2.15 11.19
CA THR A 16 28.14 -1.58 12.50
C THR A 16 27.67 -0.14 12.64
N ASP A 17 27.80 0.64 11.56
CA ASP A 17 27.42 2.05 11.53
C ASP A 17 25.90 2.21 11.63
N LEU A 18 25.15 1.38 10.89
CA LEU A 18 23.69 1.38 10.98
C LEU A 18 23.23 0.96 12.38
N HIS A 19 23.87 -0.05 12.98
CA HIS A 19 23.56 -0.45 14.35
C HIS A 19 23.81 0.69 15.36
N ALA A 20 24.93 1.41 15.24
CA ALA A 20 25.23 2.55 16.11
C ALA A 20 24.20 3.68 15.95
N MET A 21 23.81 3.98 14.70
CA MET A 21 22.79 4.98 14.40
C MET A 21 21.42 4.61 14.97
N LEU A 22 20.98 3.35 14.81
CA LEU A 22 19.72 2.84 15.34
C LEU A 22 19.70 2.90 16.87
N ARG A 23 20.79 2.51 17.53
CA ARG A 23 20.92 2.62 18.98
C ARG A 23 20.76 4.07 19.44
N ARG A 24 21.48 5.00 18.81
CA ARG A 24 21.42 6.43 19.16
C ARG A 24 20.01 7.00 18.95
N ALA A 25 19.35 6.66 17.84
CA ALA A 25 18.00 7.12 17.57
C ALA A 25 16.98 6.59 18.60
N ALA A 26 17.13 5.33 19.02
CA ALA A 26 16.30 4.73 20.06
C ALA A 26 16.49 5.42 21.43
N GLU A 27 17.75 5.68 21.82
CA GLU A 27 18.10 6.44 23.04
C GLU A 27 17.47 7.83 23.06
N LEU A 28 17.56 8.57 21.95
CA LEU A 28 16.99 9.92 21.83
C LEU A 28 15.46 9.93 21.99
N GLN A 29 14.80 8.82 21.67
CA GLN A 29 13.35 8.65 21.80
C GLN A 29 12.95 7.93 23.10
N GLY A 30 13.90 7.64 23.99
CA GLY A 30 13.62 7.02 25.28
C GLY A 30 13.10 5.59 25.18
N ARG A 31 13.43 4.85 24.11
CA ARG A 31 12.94 3.49 23.86
C ARG A 31 14.06 2.50 23.55
N THR A 32 13.75 1.22 23.64
CA THR A 32 14.72 0.16 23.29
C THR A 32 14.98 0.15 21.78
N MET A 33 16.17 -0.31 21.37
CA MET A 33 16.52 -0.43 19.96
C MET A 33 15.56 -1.37 19.20
N THR A 34 15.12 -2.46 19.84
CA THR A 34 14.15 -3.39 19.25
C THR A 34 12.81 -2.69 18.99
N ASP A 35 12.28 -1.98 19.99
CA ASP A 35 11.02 -1.23 19.86
C ASP A 35 11.12 -0.16 18.76
N PHE A 36 12.25 0.57 18.72
CA PHE A 36 12.52 1.55 17.67
C PHE A 36 12.47 0.92 16.27
N VAL A 37 13.18 -0.20 16.07
CA VAL A 37 13.24 -0.87 14.77
C VAL A 37 11.88 -1.42 14.37
N VAL A 38 11.15 -2.07 15.27
CA VAL A 38 9.81 -2.60 14.98
C VAL A 38 8.85 -1.49 14.55
N ALA A 39 8.82 -0.38 15.29
CA ALA A 39 7.98 0.76 14.95
C ALA A 39 8.36 1.38 13.60
N ALA A 40 9.67 1.55 13.34
CA ALA A 40 10.15 2.12 12.07
C ALA A 40 9.82 1.20 10.87
N VAL A 41 9.96 -0.11 11.03
CA VAL A 41 9.61 -1.09 10.00
C VAL A 41 8.11 -1.09 9.73
N GLN A 42 7.28 -1.06 10.79
CA GLN A 42 5.82 -1.01 10.64
C GLN A 42 5.38 0.24 9.88
N ASP A 43 5.91 1.40 10.26
CA ASP A 43 5.62 2.69 9.66
C ASP A 43 6.08 2.77 8.19
N ALA A 44 7.27 2.24 7.87
CA ALA A 44 7.74 2.13 6.50
C ALA A 44 6.89 1.17 5.64
N ALA A 45 6.52 0.01 6.20
CA ALA A 45 5.68 -0.96 5.51
C ALA A 45 4.29 -0.40 5.23
N GLN A 46 3.66 0.25 6.21
CA GLN A 46 2.35 0.87 6.06
C GLN A 46 2.36 1.94 4.96
N ARG A 47 3.37 2.82 4.96
CA ARG A 47 3.52 3.83 3.89
C ARG A 47 3.70 3.20 2.52
N ALA A 48 4.50 2.15 2.41
CA ALA A 48 4.74 1.48 1.12
C ALA A 48 3.45 0.86 0.57
N ILE A 49 2.65 0.22 1.44
CA ILE A 49 1.33 -0.34 1.07
C ILE A 49 0.38 0.78 0.66
N GLU A 50 0.26 1.84 1.46
CA GLU A 50 -0.62 2.98 1.14
C GLU A 50 -0.25 3.64 -0.18
N GLN A 51 1.04 3.82 -0.46
CA GLN A 51 1.50 4.40 -1.72
C GLN A 51 1.17 3.53 -2.93
N ALA A 52 1.13 2.21 -2.77
CA ALA A 52 0.83 1.27 -3.84
C ALA A 52 -0.68 1.10 -4.06
N GLU A 53 -1.48 1.17 -3.00
CA GLU A 53 -2.90 0.76 -3.03
C GLU A 53 -3.89 1.93 -2.94
N VAL A 54 -3.48 3.08 -2.39
CA VAL A 54 -4.39 4.20 -2.14
C VAL A 54 -4.23 5.27 -3.22
N ILE A 55 -5.28 5.46 -4.02
CA ILE A 55 -5.38 6.60 -4.93
C ILE A 55 -5.83 7.83 -4.15
N ARG A 56 -4.93 8.79 -3.95
CA ARG A 56 -5.23 10.07 -3.32
C ARG A 56 -5.68 11.07 -4.38
N LEU A 57 -6.96 11.42 -4.37
CA LEU A 57 -7.58 12.34 -5.31
C LEU A 57 -7.64 13.75 -4.74
N SER A 58 -7.45 14.78 -5.58
CA SER A 58 -7.77 16.17 -5.20
C SER A 58 -9.29 16.32 -4.98
N LEU A 59 -9.74 17.41 -4.36
CA LEU A 59 -11.18 17.64 -4.19
C LEU A 59 -11.94 17.62 -5.52
N ALA A 60 -11.37 18.27 -6.55
CA ALA A 60 -11.96 18.29 -7.89
C ALA A 60 -12.03 16.88 -8.51
N ASP A 61 -11.00 16.07 -8.33
CA ASP A 61 -11.00 14.69 -8.82
C ASP A 61 -11.98 13.80 -8.05
N GLN A 62 -12.15 14.04 -6.74
CA GLN A 62 -13.15 13.34 -5.91
C GLN A 62 -14.56 13.65 -6.37
N GLU A 63 -14.88 14.91 -6.65
CA GLU A 63 -16.18 15.32 -7.21
C GLU A 63 -16.42 14.68 -8.58
N CYS A 64 -15.42 14.71 -9.46
CA CYS A 64 -15.48 14.07 -10.77
C CYS A 64 -15.73 12.55 -10.65
N PHE A 65 -14.99 11.88 -9.77
CA PHE A 65 -15.13 10.45 -9.51
C PHE A 65 -16.51 10.10 -8.92
N ALA A 66 -16.97 10.85 -7.93
CA ALA A 66 -18.29 10.66 -7.33
C ALA A 66 -19.41 10.88 -8.37
N GLN A 67 -19.30 11.90 -9.21
CA GLN A 67 -20.26 12.15 -10.27
C GLN A 67 -20.28 11.02 -11.31
N ALA A 68 -19.12 10.46 -11.66
CA ALA A 68 -19.04 9.31 -12.55
C ALA A 68 -19.67 8.03 -11.96
N LEU A 69 -19.70 7.89 -10.63
CA LEU A 69 -20.40 6.79 -9.95
C LEU A 69 -21.91 7.03 -9.86
N LEU A 70 -22.32 8.25 -9.52
CA LEU A 70 -23.73 8.63 -9.33
C LEU A 70 -24.49 8.78 -10.66
N SER A 71 -23.79 9.20 -11.71
CA SER A 71 -24.35 9.44 -13.04
C SER A 71 -23.37 8.93 -14.09
N PRO A 72 -23.28 7.60 -14.25
CA PRO A 72 -22.30 6.99 -15.14
C PRO A 72 -22.55 7.42 -16.60
N PRO A 73 -21.50 7.86 -17.32
CA PRO A 73 -21.63 8.24 -18.71
C PRO A 73 -21.91 7.03 -19.59
N GLN A 74 -22.54 7.26 -20.75
CA GLN A 74 -22.74 6.23 -21.75
C GLN A 74 -21.39 5.75 -22.31
N ALA A 75 -21.31 4.47 -22.64
CA ALA A 75 -20.11 3.89 -23.24
C ALA A 75 -19.77 4.63 -24.54
N SER A 76 -18.50 4.98 -24.74
CA SER A 76 -18.08 5.59 -25.99
C SER A 76 -18.08 4.55 -27.11
N PRO A 77 -18.31 4.95 -28.39
CA PRO A 77 -18.22 4.02 -29.51
C PRO A 77 -16.85 3.30 -29.60
N ALA A 78 -15.78 3.95 -29.12
CA ALA A 78 -14.46 3.34 -29.04
C ALA A 78 -14.40 2.21 -27.99
N LEU A 79 -15.03 2.41 -26.83
CA LEU A 79 -15.11 1.41 -25.77
C LEU A 79 -15.94 0.19 -26.23
N GLU A 80 -17.07 0.41 -26.90
CA GLU A 80 -17.90 -0.66 -27.47
C GLU A 80 -17.13 -1.51 -28.48
N ARG A 81 -16.37 -0.86 -29.38
CA ARG A 81 -15.50 -1.57 -30.33
C ARG A 81 -14.41 -2.38 -29.61
N ALA A 82 -13.82 -1.84 -28.54
CA ALA A 82 -12.81 -2.55 -27.76
C ALA A 82 -13.38 -3.81 -27.08
N PHE A 83 -14.56 -3.72 -26.48
CA PHE A 83 -15.27 -4.88 -25.92
C PHE A 83 -15.60 -5.93 -27.00
N SER A 84 -16.09 -5.49 -28.16
CA SER A 84 -16.39 -6.36 -29.29
C SER A 84 -15.15 -7.08 -29.83
N ARG A 85 -13.99 -6.41 -29.84
CA ARG A 85 -12.71 -7.04 -30.23
C ARG A 85 -12.24 -8.04 -29.19
N ARG A 86 -12.31 -7.69 -27.90
CA ARG A 86 -11.93 -8.58 -26.80
C ARG A 86 -12.76 -9.86 -26.80
N SER A 87 -14.08 -9.77 -26.97
CA SER A 87 -14.96 -10.94 -26.97
C SER A 87 -14.65 -11.92 -28.11
N LYS A 88 -14.29 -11.41 -29.29
CA LYS A 88 -13.82 -12.23 -30.43
C LYS A 88 -12.48 -12.91 -30.17
N LEU A 89 -11.56 -12.25 -29.46
CA LEU A 89 -10.24 -12.80 -29.13
C LEU A 89 -10.28 -13.84 -28.00
N LEU A 90 -11.24 -13.73 -27.08
CA LEU A 90 -11.30 -14.55 -25.86
C LEU A 90 -12.36 -15.65 -25.90
N ARG A 91 -13.18 -15.76 -26.94
CA ARG A 91 -14.05 -16.92 -27.12
C ARG A 91 -13.19 -18.09 -27.63
N PRO A 92 -13.04 -19.19 -26.87
CA PRO A 92 -12.69 -20.46 -27.48
C PRO A 92 -13.88 -20.92 -28.35
N GLU A 93 -13.59 -21.60 -29.45
CA GLU A 93 -14.61 -22.28 -30.26
C GLU A 93 -15.44 -23.27 -29.44
#